data_AF-A0A7U9SJA0-F1
#
_entry.id   AF-A0A7U9SJA0-F1
#
_cell.length_a   1.000
_cell.length_b   1.000
_cell.length_c   1.000
_cell.angle_alpha   90.00
_cell.angle_beta   90.00
_cell.angle_gamma   90.00
#
_symmetry.space_group_name_H-M   'P 1'
#
loop_
_entity.id
_entity.type
_entity.pdbx_description
1 polymer ?
#
loop_
_entity_poly.entity_id
_entity_poly.type
_entity_poly.pdbx_seq_one_letter_code
_entity_poly.pdbx_strand_id
1 'polypeptide(L)' 'MYGGIAGHRLTGSTPELGGRCELDIFVDRNLIEVFVNEGQYVLSHVVYGLGDKIEGPVAHIYAGGK' A
#
# COMPACT_ATOMS: atom_id res chain seq x y z
N MET A 1 8.10 -21.28 -2.32
CA MET A 1 6.95 -20.57 -1.70
C MET A 1 7.47 -19.92 -0.42
N TYR A 2 7.42 -18.59 -0.29
CA TYR A 2 7.92 -17.85 0.88
C TYR A 2 7.07 -18.03 2.16
N GLY A 3 6.13 -18.98 2.16
CA GLY A 3 5.16 -19.22 3.24
C GLY A 3 5.73 -19.82 4.53
N GLY A 4 7.03 -19.65 4.81
CA GLY A 4 7.72 -20.21 5.97
C GLY A 4 8.52 -19.21 6.81
N ILE A 5 8.53 -17.92 6.46
CA ILE A 5 9.24 -16.91 7.25
C ILE A 5 8.32 -16.45 8.38
N ALA A 6 8.51 -16.97 9.59
CA ALA A 6 7.82 -16.46 10.78
C ALA A 6 8.41 -15.10 11.21
N GLY A 7 7.57 -14.20 11.71
CA GLY A 7 8.02 -12.93 12.30
C GLY A 7 8.27 -11.77 11.33
N HIS A 8 7.84 -11.86 10.06
CA HIS A 8 7.88 -10.72 9.16
C HIS A 8 6.76 -9.71 9.50
N ARG A 9 7.09 -8.41 9.40
CA ARG A 9 6.15 -7.32 9.70
C ARG A 9 5.19 -7.15 8.53
N LEU A 10 3.91 -7.43 8.78
CA LEU A 10 2.82 -7.31 7.80
C LEU A 10 2.11 -5.95 7.82
N THR A 11 2.45 -5.09 8.79
CA THR A 11 1.78 -3.81 8.99
C THR A 11 2.78 -2.67 9.12
N GLY A 12 2.58 -1.62 8.32
CA GLY A 12 3.26 -0.33 8.45
C GLY A 12 2.38 0.68 9.16
N SER A 13 3.00 1.67 9.82
CA SER A 13 2.28 2.80 10.43
C SER A 13 3.14 4.05 10.39
N THR A 14 2.50 5.21 10.27
CA THR A 14 3.14 6.52 10.48
C THR A 14 2.93 6.97 11.92
N PRO A 15 3.65 8.00 12.39
CA PRO A 15 3.20 8.80 13.52
C PRO A 15 1.79 9.36 13.28
N GLU A 16 1.17 9.87 14.35
CA GLU A 16 -0.14 10.51 14.29
C GLU A 16 -0.12 11.69 13.30
N LEU A 17 -1.13 11.73 12.43
CA LEU A 17 -1.27 12.77 11.42
C LEU A 17 -2.08 13.94 11.99
N GLY A 18 -1.64 15.17 11.72
CA GLY A 18 -2.25 16.41 12.23
C GLY A 18 -3.58 16.80 11.57
N GLY A 19 -4.47 15.84 11.28
CA GLY A 19 -5.82 16.06 10.77
C GLY A 19 -6.04 15.75 9.29
N ARG A 20 -4.98 15.71 8.46
CA ARG A 20 -5.06 15.26 7.06
C ARG A 20 -4.56 13.83 6.92
N CYS A 21 -5.30 13.02 6.15
CA CYS A 21 -4.94 11.65 5.81
C CYS A 21 -5.31 11.37 4.35
N GLU A 22 -4.55 11.97 3.44
CA GLU A 22 -4.64 11.69 2.01
C GLU A 22 -3.66 10.58 1.66
N LEU A 23 -4.10 9.59 0.87
CA LEU A 23 -3.31 8.42 0.52
C LEU A 23 -3.25 8.26 -0.99
N ASP A 24 -2.03 8.25 -1.53
CA ASP A 24 -1.76 7.79 -2.89
C ASP A 24 -1.08 6.42 -2.82
N ILE A 25 -1.74 5.40 -3.36
CA ILE A 25 -1.27 4.00 -3.27
C ILE A 25 -0.90 3.51 -4.67
N PHE A 26 0.36 3.13 -4.83
CA PHE A 26 0.90 2.54 -6.05
C PHE A 26 1.15 1.05 -5.82
N VAL A 27 0.66 0.22 -6.73
CA VAL A 27 0.78 -1.23 -6.66
C VAL A 27 1.50 -1.73 -7.91
N ASP A 28 2.65 -2.35 -7.70
CA ASP A 28 3.35 -3.18 -8.68
C ASP A 28 3.42 -4.62 -8.17
N ARG A 29 3.80 -5.58 -9.04
CA ARG A 29 3.78 -7.03 -8.79
C ARG A 29 4.41 -7.43 -7.45
N ASN A 30 5.50 -6.78 -7.07
CA ASN A 30 6.27 -7.12 -5.87
C ASN A 30 6.42 -5.96 -4.88
N LEU A 31 5.76 -4.82 -5.13
CA LEU A 31 5.97 -3.60 -4.35
C LEU A 31 4.67 -2.84 -4.21
N ILE A 32 4.32 -2.50 -2.97
CA ILE A 32 3.23 -1.59 -2.64
C ILE A 32 3.83 -0.36 -1.99
N GLU A 33 3.56 0.82 -2.54
CA GLU A 33 3.99 2.09 -1.97
C GLU A 33 2.79 2.96 -1.61
N VAL A 34 2.75 3.41 -0.37
CA VAL A 34 1.71 4.29 0.15
C VAL A 34 2.35 5.63 0.49
N PHE A 35 1.97 6.66 -0.25
CA PHE A 35 2.35 8.04 0.02
C PHE A 35 1.26 8.69 0.85
N VAL A 36 1.63 9.20 2.01
CA VAL A 36 0.72 9.88 2.94
C VAL A 36 0.93 11.39 2.80
N ASN A 37 -0.16 12.14 2.62
CA ASN A 37 -0.17 13.60 2.60
C ASN A 37 0.89 14.18 1.64
N GLU A 38 0.78 13.87 0.35
CA GLU A 38 1.71 14.36 -0.70
C GLU A 38 3.17 13.97 -0.44
N GLY A 39 3.41 12.82 0.20
CA GLY A 39 4.75 12.29 0.48
C GLY A 39 5.38 12.76 1.80
N GLN A 40 4.60 13.34 2.71
CA GLN A 40 5.02 13.59 4.10
C GLN A 40 5.58 12.32 4.77
N TYR A 41 4.96 11.17 4.47
CA TYR A 41 5.47 9.85 4.81
C TYR A 41 5.31 8.90 3.63
N VAL A 42 6.20 7.91 3.55
CA VAL A 42 6.13 6.83 2.55
C VAL A 42 6.24 5.49 3.28
N LEU A 43 5.30 4.59 3.02
CA LEU A 43 5.33 3.20 3.47
C LEU A 43 5.53 2.29 2.26
N SER A 44 6.70 1.66 2.16
CA SER A 44 7.02 0.71 1.08
C SER A 44 7.00 -0.72 1.61
N HIS A 45 6.22 -1.59 0.98
CA HIS A 45 6.09 -3.01 1.30
C HIS A 45 6.54 -3.86 0.12
N VAL A 46 7.58 -4.68 0.32
CA VAL A 46 7.99 -5.69 -0.65
C VAL A 46 7.14 -6.94 -0.42
N VAL A 47 6.31 -7.27 -1.40
CA VAL A 47 5.32 -8.36 -1.34
C VAL A 47 5.59 -9.40 -2.42
N TYR A 48 5.10 -10.62 -2.21
CA TYR A 48 5.24 -11.71 -3.17
C TYR A 48 3.90 -12.41 -3.35
N GLY A 49 3.59 -12.80 -4.59
CA GLY A 49 2.35 -13.52 -4.90
C GLY A 49 1.10 -12.65 -4.76
N LEU A 50 1.23 -11.34 -4.98
CA LEU A 50 0.09 -10.42 -5.00
C LEU A 50 -0.85 -10.82 -6.15
N GLY A 51 -2.12 -11.05 -5.81
CA GLY A 51 -3.17 -11.33 -6.80
C GLY A 51 -3.63 -10.05 -7.51
N ASP A 52 -4.58 -10.20 -8.41
CA ASP A 52 -5.23 -9.13 -9.18
C ASP A 52 -6.51 -8.59 -8.52
N LYS A 53 -6.74 -8.93 -7.24
CA LYS A 53 -7.93 -8.56 -6.49
C LYS A 53 -7.61 -7.53 -5.42
N ILE A 54 -8.42 -6.47 -5.37
CA ILE A 54 -8.47 -5.49 -4.28
C ILE A 54 -9.80 -5.65 -3.53
N GLU A 55 -9.75 -5.59 -2.20
CA GLU A 55 -10.92 -5.63 -1.32
C GLU A 55 -10.89 -4.43 -0.37
N GLY A 56 -12.04 -3.78 -0.17
CA GLY A 56 -12.18 -2.62 0.72
C GLY A 56 -13.19 -1.60 0.20
N PRO A 57 -13.52 -0.58 1.01
CA PRO A 57 -14.35 0.53 0.57
C PRO A 57 -13.59 1.34 -0.50
N VAL A 58 -14.16 1.41 -1.70
CA VAL A 58 -13.57 2.13 -2.83
C VAL A 58 -14.39 3.38 -3.12
N ALA A 59 -13.75 4.55 -3.00
CA ALA A 59 -14.37 5.82 -3.35
C ALA A 59 -14.33 6.06 -4.87
N HIS A 60 -13.17 5.89 -5.49
CA HIS A 60 -12.97 6.07 -6.93
C HIS A 60 -11.93 5.08 -7.47
N ILE A 61 -12.18 4.54 -8.68
CA ILE A 61 -11.24 3.70 -9.44
C ILE A 61 -10.82 4.49 -10.67
N TYR A 62 -9.52 4.68 -10.86
CA TYR A 62 -8.95 5.26 -12.07
C TYR A 62 -8.24 4.16 -12.86
N ALA A 63 -8.83 3.73 -13.97
CA ALA A 63 -8.19 2.82 -14.92
C ALA A 63 -7.51 3.65 -16.02
N GLY A 64 -6.19 3.49 -16.18
CA GLY A 64 -5.41 4.20 -17.19
C GLY A 64 -5.94 3.92 -18.60
N GLY A 65 -6.33 4.97 -19.31
CA GLY A 65 -6.68 4.92 -20.73
C GLY A 65 -5.44 4.69 -21.60
N LYS A 66 -5.65 3.94 -22.67
CA LYS A 66 -4.67 3.41 -23.64
C LYS A 66 -3.65 4.43 -24.15
#